data_AF-A0A832VKE9-F1
#
_entry.id   AF-A0A832VKE9-F1
#
_cell.length_a   1.000
_cell.length_b   1.000
_cell.length_c   1.000
_cell.angle_alpha   90.00
_cell.angle_beta   90.00
_cell.angle_gamma   90.00
#
_symmetry.space_group_name_H-M   'P 1'
#
loop_
_entity.id
_entity.type
_entity.pdbx_description
1 polymer ?
#
loop_
_entity_poly.entity_id
_entity_poly.type
_entity_poly.pdbx_seq_one_letter_code
_entity_poly.pdbx_strand_id
1 'polypeptide(L)'
;MVANEELPPTALADLELDERIVSSLREDWGIEELFPPQAEALPYALAGRNVMMTIPTASGKSLVAYLAIIQRLLTDLEGGRALYIVPLKALASEKVKELRELAGRVGLSVGIAIGERSGETGQIEDSDILVCTSEKLDSLLRTRTGLMERIGIVVADEFHLLHDISRGPTLEVLLSRIRHARPEAQIIALSATVGNGEEMAAWLDARLIESDWRPVQLHSGTLTGLDVRIHRIDGPEKVDWPEPRTIEGRVTKKLQSVLDDTVATSGQILIFVNSRASAQKEARELSKHVRKQL
;
A
#
# COMPACT_ATOMS: atom_id res chain seq x y z
N MET A 1 10.73 21.09 14.82
CA MET A 1 12.14 20.70 14.59
C MET A 1 12.33 19.31 15.16
N VAL A 2 12.06 18.29 14.35
CA VAL A 2 12.46 16.91 14.67
C VAL A 2 13.66 16.63 13.80
N ALA A 3 14.75 16.18 14.42
CA ALA A 3 15.99 15.89 13.74
C ALA A 3 15.75 14.85 12.65
N ASN A 4 16.19 15.15 11.43
CA ASN A 4 16.56 14.13 10.46
C ASN A 4 17.75 13.37 11.06
N GLU A 5 17.49 12.35 11.89
CA GLU A 5 18.44 11.25 11.99
C GLU A 5 18.33 10.51 10.65
N GLU A 6 19.37 10.61 9.83
CA GLU A 6 19.57 9.69 8.72
C GLU A 6 19.57 8.27 9.32
N LEU A 7 18.42 7.60 9.27
CA LEU A 7 18.33 6.19 9.57
C LEU A 7 19.30 5.49 8.60
N PRO A 8 20.25 4.68 9.10
CA PRO A 8 21.20 4.02 8.22
C PRO A 8 20.43 3.15 7.21
N PRO A 9 20.93 3.02 5.97
CA PRO A 9 20.37 2.04 5.04
C PRO A 9 20.49 0.66 5.68
N THR A 10 19.36 0.08 6.08
CA THR A 10 19.31 -1.29 6.58
C THR A 10 19.35 -2.20 5.36
N ALA A 11 20.49 -2.86 5.13
CA ALA A 11 20.55 -3.88 4.11
C ALA A 11 19.60 -5.02 4.48
N LEU A 12 19.01 -5.70 3.49
CA LEU A 12 18.15 -6.86 3.78
C LEU A 12 18.86 -7.94 4.61
N ALA A 13 20.20 -8.00 4.52
CA ALA A 13 21.04 -8.94 5.28
C ALA A 13 21.12 -8.63 6.78
N ASP A 14 20.80 -7.40 7.19
CA ASP A 14 20.81 -6.99 8.60
C ASP A 14 19.52 -7.37 9.33
N LEU A 15 18.51 -7.84 8.58
CA LEU A 15 17.27 -8.36 9.14
C LEU A 15 17.44 -9.86 9.40
N GLU A 16 17.12 -10.31 10.61
CA GLU A 16 17.11 -11.73 10.99
C GLU A 16 15.93 -12.50 10.37
N LEU A 17 15.81 -12.46 9.05
CA LEU A 17 14.78 -13.13 8.25
C LEU A 17 15.27 -14.49 7.73
N ASP A 18 14.33 -15.37 7.42
CA ASP A 18 14.63 -16.64 6.74
C ASP A 18 15.33 -16.40 5.39
N GLU A 19 16.42 -17.12 5.14
CA GLU A 19 17.26 -16.97 3.94
C GLU A 19 16.48 -17.17 2.63
N ARG A 20 15.43 -18.01 2.64
CA ARG A 20 14.56 -18.23 1.48
C ARG A 20 13.75 -16.98 1.13
N ILE A 21 13.38 -16.18 2.14
CA ILE A 21 12.69 -14.91 1.94
C ILE A 21 13.67 -13.87 1.40
N VAL A 22 14.86 -13.74 2.00
CA VAL A 22 15.89 -12.80 1.54
C VAL A 22 16.28 -13.08 0.09
N SER A 23 16.45 -14.35 -0.27
CA SER A 23 16.76 -14.78 -1.65
C SER A 23 15.64 -14.42 -2.61
N SER A 24 14.37 -14.67 -2.25
CA SER A 24 13.22 -14.33 -3.09
C SER A 24 13.06 -12.81 -3.29
N LEU A 25 13.30 -12.01 -2.26
CA LEU A 25 13.28 -10.54 -2.38
C LEU A 25 14.33 -10.03 -3.38
N ARG A 26 15.55 -10.60 -3.33
CA ARG A 26 16.64 -10.20 -4.24
C ARG A 26 16.43 -10.71 -5.66
N GLU A 27 16.19 -12.01 -5.82
CA GLU A 27 16.18 -12.68 -7.12
C GLU A 27 14.86 -12.49 -7.89
N ASP A 28 13.73 -12.60 -7.20
CA ASP A 28 12.41 -12.53 -7.85
C ASP A 28 11.88 -11.09 -7.90
N TRP A 29 12.12 -10.31 -6.84
CA TRP A 29 11.54 -8.96 -6.69
C TRP A 29 12.54 -7.83 -6.95
N GLY A 30 13.83 -8.14 -7.09
CA GLY A 30 14.88 -7.14 -7.37
C GLY A 30 15.09 -6.13 -6.24
N ILE A 31 14.75 -6.50 -5.00
CA ILE A 31 14.91 -5.65 -3.82
C ILE A 31 16.24 -5.99 -3.16
N GLU A 32 17.19 -5.07 -3.20
CA GLU A 32 18.49 -5.21 -2.53
C GLU A 32 18.54 -4.42 -1.22
N GLU A 33 17.94 -3.23 -1.23
CA GLU A 33 17.90 -2.29 -0.11
C GLU A 33 16.47 -1.91 0.23
N LEU A 34 16.24 -1.63 1.51
CA LEU A 34 14.96 -1.14 2.00
C LEU A 34 14.87 0.37 1.83
N PHE A 35 13.65 0.85 1.56
CA PHE A 35 13.38 2.27 1.66
C PHE A 35 13.46 2.74 3.12
N PRO A 36 13.88 4.00 3.39
CA PRO A 36 14.07 4.49 4.75
C PRO A 36 12.86 4.28 5.68
N PRO A 37 11.60 4.53 5.25
CA PRO A 37 10.45 4.26 6.11
C PRO A 37 10.19 2.77 6.37
N GLN A 38 10.61 1.88 5.46
CA GLN A 38 10.53 0.43 5.68
C GLN A 38 11.57 -0.01 6.70
N ALA A 39 12.80 0.50 6.59
CA ALA A 39 13.90 0.26 7.53
C ALA A 39 13.54 0.75 8.94
N GLU A 40 12.83 1.88 9.07
CA GLU A 40 12.33 2.36 10.36
C GLU A 40 11.25 1.44 10.96
N ALA A 41 10.32 0.96 10.15
CA ALA A 41 9.16 0.21 10.60
C ALA A 41 9.48 -1.25 10.97
N LEU A 42 10.37 -1.89 10.20
CA LEU A 42 10.62 -3.34 10.29
C LEU A 42 11.09 -3.82 11.67
N PRO A 43 12.03 -3.17 12.38
CA PRO A 43 12.44 -3.61 13.71
C PRO A 43 11.27 -3.74 14.69
N TYR A 44 10.30 -2.82 14.62
CA TYR A 44 9.10 -2.88 15.47
C TYR A 44 8.12 -3.94 14.99
N ALA A 45 7.89 -4.01 13.68
CA ALA A 45 6.94 -4.95 13.09
C ALA A 45 7.38 -6.41 13.25
N LEU A 46 8.67 -6.72 13.04
CA LEU A 46 9.23 -8.06 13.22
C LEU A 46 9.23 -8.49 14.70
N ALA A 47 9.39 -7.54 15.62
CA ALA A 47 9.31 -7.80 17.07
C ALA A 47 7.87 -7.99 17.60
N GLY A 48 6.86 -8.00 16.73
CA GLY A 48 5.46 -8.21 17.11
C GLY A 48 4.76 -6.98 17.68
N ARG A 49 5.36 -5.78 17.59
CA ARG A 49 4.72 -4.55 18.08
C ARG A 49 3.69 -4.04 17.08
N ASN A 50 2.64 -3.39 17.58
CA ASN A 50 1.70 -2.68 16.71
C ASN A 50 2.41 -1.54 15.99
N VAL A 51 2.18 -1.41 14.69
CA VAL A 51 2.80 -0.38 13.85
C VAL A 51 1.73 0.27 12.97
N MET A 52 1.77 1.60 12.90
CA MET A 52 0.98 2.35 11.93
C MET A 52 1.93 3.11 11.02
N MET A 53 1.86 2.85 9.72
CA MET A 53 2.67 3.52 8.71
C MET A 53 1.83 4.54 7.95
N THR A 54 2.18 5.83 8.04
CA THR A 54 1.55 6.92 7.30
C THR A 54 2.55 7.52 6.31
N ILE A 55 2.62 6.90 5.13
CA ILE A 55 3.64 7.21 4.13
C ILE A 55 2.94 7.32 2.77
N PRO A 56 3.42 8.13 1.82
CA PRO A 56 2.92 8.13 0.44
C PRO A 56 2.75 6.75 -0.19
N THR A 57 1.83 6.67 -1.16
CA THR A 57 1.71 5.49 -2.03
C THR A 57 2.98 5.32 -2.87
N ALA A 58 3.25 4.07 -3.28
CA ALA A 58 4.49 3.62 -3.94
C ALA A 58 5.75 3.50 -3.05
N SER A 59 5.71 3.87 -1.77
CA SER A 59 6.84 3.67 -0.83
C SER A 59 6.92 2.25 -0.23
N GLY A 60 6.28 1.25 -0.87
CA GLY A 60 6.43 -0.16 -0.51
C GLY A 60 5.89 -0.59 0.87
N LYS A 61 4.84 0.06 1.39
CA LYS A 61 4.22 -0.25 2.70
C LYS A 61 3.89 -1.74 2.88
N SER A 62 3.36 -2.37 1.83
CA SER A 62 2.95 -3.80 1.88
C SER A 62 4.11 -4.75 2.19
N LEU A 63 5.34 -4.41 1.79
CA LEU A 63 6.51 -5.25 2.08
C LEU A 63 6.72 -5.44 3.59
N VAL A 64 6.57 -4.36 4.38
CA VAL A 64 6.70 -4.43 5.84
C VAL A 64 5.68 -5.39 6.43
N ALA A 65 4.43 -5.32 5.96
CA ALA A 65 3.38 -6.24 6.39
C ALA A 65 3.66 -7.69 6.00
N TYR A 66 4.17 -7.95 4.79
CA TYR A 66 4.48 -9.31 4.34
C TYR A 66 5.59 -9.94 5.19
N LEU A 67 6.67 -9.21 5.41
CA LEU A 67 7.80 -9.70 6.21
C LEU A 67 7.40 -9.91 7.66
N ALA A 68 6.61 -8.99 8.24
CA ALA A 68 6.09 -9.17 9.61
C ALA A 68 5.17 -10.39 9.71
N ILE A 69 4.23 -10.59 8.77
CA ILE A 69 3.37 -11.77 8.76
C ILE A 69 4.21 -13.05 8.70
N ILE A 70 5.13 -13.14 7.75
CA ILE A 70 5.93 -14.35 7.52
C ILE A 70 6.81 -14.65 8.73
N GLN A 71 7.54 -13.64 9.24
CA GLN A 71 8.41 -13.82 10.40
C GLN A 71 7.63 -14.34 11.61
N ARG A 72 6.53 -13.65 11.96
CA ARG A 72 5.74 -13.99 13.15
C ARG A 72 5.15 -15.39 13.06
N LEU A 73 4.62 -15.79 11.89
CA LEU A 73 4.10 -17.14 11.68
C LEU A 73 5.18 -18.23 11.75
N LEU A 74 6.43 -17.91 11.41
CA LEU A 74 7.55 -18.86 11.50
C LEU A 74 8.16 -18.97 12.90
N THR A 75 8.09 -17.90 13.70
CA THR A 75 8.86 -17.82 14.97
C THR A 75 8.03 -18.02 16.22
N ASP A 76 6.87 -17.36 16.34
CA ASP A 76 6.19 -17.19 17.63
C ASP A 76 4.67 -17.26 17.56
N LEU A 77 4.08 -17.38 16.37
CA LEU A 77 2.66 -17.62 16.15
C LEU A 77 2.41 -19.05 15.65
N GLU A 78 3.00 -20.06 16.28
CA GLU A 78 2.74 -21.47 15.94
C GLU A 78 1.24 -21.79 16.07
N GLY A 79 0.62 -22.28 14.99
CA GLY A 79 -0.84 -22.50 14.92
C GLY A 79 -1.68 -21.22 14.88
N GLY A 80 -1.04 -20.06 14.92
CA GLY A 80 -1.63 -18.74 14.72
C GLY A 80 -1.90 -18.45 13.26
N ARG A 81 -2.64 -17.36 13.02
CA ARG A 81 -3.13 -16.97 11.71
C ARG A 81 -2.96 -15.48 11.47
N ALA A 82 -2.56 -15.13 10.25
CA ALA A 82 -2.50 -13.76 9.78
C ALA A 82 -3.75 -13.37 8.99
N LEU A 83 -4.28 -12.18 9.26
CA LEU A 83 -5.32 -11.54 8.47
C LEU A 83 -4.75 -10.36 7.70
N TYR A 84 -4.98 -10.29 6.39
CA TYR A 84 -4.66 -9.12 5.58
C TYR A 84 -5.96 -8.52 5.03
N ILE A 85 -6.39 -7.41 5.61
CA ILE A 85 -7.65 -6.74 5.28
C ILE A 85 -7.37 -5.70 4.18
N VAL A 86 -8.04 -5.86 3.04
CA VAL A 86 -7.98 -4.92 1.92
C VAL A 86 -9.31 -4.19 1.74
N PRO A 87 -9.31 -2.95 1.24
CA PRO A 87 -10.57 -2.22 1.04
C PRO A 87 -11.32 -2.69 -0.21
N LEU A 88 -10.62 -3.16 -1.24
CA LEU A 88 -11.21 -3.46 -2.55
C LEU A 88 -10.85 -4.87 -2.99
N LYS A 89 -11.85 -5.55 -3.56
CA LYS A 89 -11.72 -6.90 -4.14
C LYS A 89 -10.61 -7.00 -5.19
N ALA A 90 -10.44 -5.94 -5.98
CA ALA A 90 -9.40 -5.88 -7.01
C ALA A 90 -7.99 -5.92 -6.39
N LEU A 91 -7.77 -5.20 -5.28
CA LEU A 91 -6.49 -5.18 -4.58
C LEU A 91 -6.17 -6.53 -3.92
N ALA A 92 -7.19 -7.25 -3.45
CA ALA A 92 -7.00 -8.57 -2.83
C ALA A 92 -6.26 -9.56 -3.73
N SER A 93 -6.59 -9.57 -5.03
CA SER A 93 -6.01 -10.54 -5.97
C SER A 93 -4.51 -10.30 -6.19
N GLU A 94 -4.10 -9.03 -6.20
CA GLU A 94 -2.70 -8.63 -6.26
C GLU A 94 -1.95 -9.06 -5.00
N LYS A 95 -2.48 -8.74 -3.81
CA LYS A 95 -1.86 -9.11 -2.52
C LYS A 95 -1.76 -10.61 -2.32
N VAL A 96 -2.76 -11.38 -2.74
CA VAL A 96 -2.71 -12.85 -2.70
C VAL A 96 -1.62 -13.40 -3.61
N LYS A 97 -1.43 -12.83 -4.80
CA LYS A 97 -0.36 -13.27 -5.70
C LYS A 97 1.01 -13.05 -5.06
N GLU A 98 1.27 -11.83 -4.60
CA GLU A 98 2.53 -11.43 -3.94
C GLU A 98 2.82 -12.28 -2.69
N LEU A 99 1.82 -12.45 -1.81
CA LEU A 99 1.94 -13.28 -0.61
C LEU A 99 2.17 -14.75 -0.93
N ARG A 100 1.54 -15.31 -1.98
CA ARG A 100 1.78 -16.70 -2.38
C ARG A 100 3.21 -16.91 -2.89
N GLU A 101 3.74 -15.95 -3.62
CA GLU A 101 5.12 -15.97 -4.10
C GLU A 101 6.11 -15.99 -2.93
N LEU A 102 5.96 -15.09 -1.94
CA LEU A 102 6.86 -15.02 -0.78
C LEU A 102 6.60 -16.11 0.26
N ALA A 103 5.39 -16.18 0.81
CA ALA A 103 5.04 -17.07 1.91
C ALA A 103 5.12 -18.55 1.48
N GLY A 104 4.88 -18.84 0.20
CA GLY A 104 5.05 -20.18 -0.36
C GLY A 104 6.49 -20.69 -0.31
N ARG A 105 7.51 -19.82 -0.33
CA ARG A 105 8.93 -20.21 -0.19
C ARG A 105 9.24 -20.87 1.14
N VAL A 106 8.48 -20.52 2.17
CA VAL A 106 8.64 -21.02 3.54
C VAL A 106 7.55 -22.01 3.95
N GLY A 107 6.71 -22.43 3.01
CA GLY A 107 5.66 -23.44 3.22
C GLY A 107 4.36 -22.90 3.82
N LEU A 108 4.22 -21.57 3.94
CA LEU A 108 2.99 -20.94 4.42
C LEU A 108 1.95 -20.83 3.29
N SER A 109 0.70 -21.09 3.65
CA SER A 109 -0.44 -21.13 2.73
C SER A 109 -1.27 -19.85 2.77
N VAL A 110 -1.75 -19.41 1.60
CA VAL A 110 -2.46 -18.13 1.45
C VAL A 110 -3.85 -18.34 0.84
N GLY A 111 -4.88 -17.99 1.61
CA GLY A 111 -6.28 -17.99 1.23
C GLY A 111 -6.81 -16.60 0.85
N ILE A 112 -7.95 -16.59 0.16
CA ILE A 112 -8.66 -15.38 -0.23
C ILE A 112 -10.14 -15.47 0.15
N ALA A 113 -10.69 -14.41 0.74
CA ALA A 113 -12.11 -14.29 1.08
C ALA A 113 -12.63 -12.88 0.75
N ILE A 114 -13.15 -12.70 -0.46
CA ILE A 114 -13.63 -11.40 -0.96
C ILE A 114 -15.05 -11.45 -1.55
N GLY A 115 -15.77 -12.57 -1.44
CA GLY A 115 -17.15 -12.67 -1.87
C GLY A 115 -17.70 -14.10 -1.93
N GLU A 116 -18.60 -14.33 -2.89
CA GLU A 116 -19.09 -15.66 -3.27
C GLU A 116 -18.46 -16.04 -4.61
N ARG A 117 -17.17 -16.39 -4.62
CA ARG A 117 -16.63 -17.18 -5.73
C ARG A 117 -16.69 -18.65 -5.33
N SER A 118 -17.39 -19.44 -6.13
CA SER A 118 -17.47 -20.90 -6.06
C SER A 118 -16.06 -21.49 -6.21
N GLY A 119 -15.39 -21.70 -5.09
CA GLY A 119 -14.00 -22.18 -5.01
C GLY A 119 -13.20 -21.66 -3.81
N GLU A 120 -13.68 -20.62 -3.11
CA GLU A 120 -12.96 -20.01 -1.98
C GLU A 120 -13.03 -20.82 -0.67
N THR A 121 -14.02 -21.69 -0.48
CA THR A 121 -14.33 -22.29 0.84
C THR A 121 -13.22 -23.18 1.40
N GLY A 122 -12.55 -23.98 0.58
CA GLY A 122 -11.49 -24.89 1.03
C GLY A 122 -10.17 -24.19 1.40
N GLN A 123 -9.89 -23.03 0.80
CA GLN A 123 -8.65 -22.29 1.08
C GLN A 123 -8.77 -21.37 2.31
N ILE A 124 -9.97 -21.16 2.85
CA ILE A 124 -10.16 -20.24 3.99
C ILE A 124 -10.00 -20.94 5.33
N GLU A 125 -10.26 -22.23 5.50
CA GLU A 125 -10.14 -22.84 6.84
C GLU A 125 -8.69 -23.20 7.19
N ASP A 126 -7.94 -23.65 6.19
CA ASP A 126 -6.60 -24.21 6.35
C ASP A 126 -5.46 -23.24 6.03
N SER A 127 -5.75 -22.00 5.63
CA SER A 127 -4.68 -21.04 5.30
C SER A 127 -4.07 -20.33 6.52
N ASP A 128 -2.74 -20.28 6.54
CA ASP A 128 -1.97 -19.52 7.53
C ASP A 128 -2.18 -18.01 7.38
N ILE A 129 -2.34 -17.54 6.14
CA ILE A 129 -2.57 -16.14 5.79
C ILE A 129 -3.90 -16.01 5.04
N LEU A 130 -4.81 -15.17 5.54
CA LEU A 130 -6.10 -14.90 4.90
C LEU A 130 -6.20 -13.46 4.42
N VAL A 131 -6.25 -13.28 3.10
CA VAL A 131 -6.53 -11.97 2.48
C VAL A 131 -8.04 -11.79 2.31
N CYS A 132 -8.62 -10.73 2.86
CA CYS A 132 -10.07 -10.55 2.87
C CYS A 132 -10.50 -9.08 2.83
N THR A 133 -11.76 -8.82 2.47
CA THR A 133 -12.36 -7.49 2.72
C THR A 133 -12.94 -7.43 4.13
N SER A 134 -13.08 -6.22 4.68
CA SER A 134 -13.68 -5.99 5.99
C SER A 134 -15.04 -6.69 6.12
N GLU A 135 -15.93 -6.51 5.14
CA GLU A 135 -17.29 -7.09 5.19
C GLU A 135 -17.26 -8.62 5.18
N LYS A 136 -16.36 -9.22 4.40
CA LYS A 136 -16.24 -10.68 4.37
C LYS A 136 -15.65 -11.20 5.67
N LEU A 137 -14.66 -10.52 6.25
CA LEU A 137 -14.10 -10.88 7.55
C LEU A 137 -15.16 -10.81 8.66
N ASP A 138 -15.99 -9.76 8.70
CA ASP A 138 -17.07 -9.67 9.70
C ASP A 138 -18.04 -10.85 9.60
N SER A 139 -18.42 -11.23 8.37
CA SER A 139 -19.24 -12.40 8.11
C SER A 139 -18.58 -13.70 8.59
N LEU A 140 -17.27 -13.87 8.33
CA LEU A 140 -16.53 -15.05 8.76
C LEU A 140 -16.41 -15.16 10.28
N LEU A 141 -16.11 -14.05 10.97
CA LEU A 141 -15.99 -14.02 12.44
C LEU A 141 -17.32 -14.26 13.16
N ARG A 142 -18.45 -14.14 12.48
CA ARG A 142 -19.78 -14.48 13.03
C ARG A 142 -20.17 -15.94 12.80
N THR A 143 -19.67 -16.56 11.72
CA THR A 143 -20.13 -17.87 11.24
C THR A 143 -19.16 -19.00 11.55
N ARG A 144 -17.86 -18.70 11.66
CA ARG A 144 -16.82 -19.70 11.91
C ARG A 144 -16.31 -19.61 13.33
N THR A 145 -16.64 -20.64 14.11
CA THR A 145 -16.10 -20.84 15.46
C THR A 145 -14.59 -21.12 15.39
N GLY A 146 -13.81 -20.59 16.33
CA GLY A 146 -12.37 -20.83 16.38
C GLY A 146 -11.51 -19.91 15.51
N LEU A 147 -12.09 -19.12 14.59
CA LEU A 147 -11.30 -18.23 13.73
C LEU A 147 -10.67 -17.09 14.54
N MET A 148 -11.44 -16.49 15.47
CA MET A 148 -10.98 -15.39 16.33
C MET A 148 -9.81 -15.84 17.21
N GLU A 149 -9.90 -17.05 17.73
CA GLU A 149 -8.95 -17.70 18.65
C GLU A 149 -7.64 -18.11 17.96
N ARG A 150 -7.53 -17.98 16.63
CA ARG A 150 -6.27 -18.17 15.90
C ARG A 150 -5.62 -16.87 15.42
N ILE A 151 -6.30 -15.72 15.46
CA ILE A 151 -5.74 -14.45 14.97
C ILE A 151 -4.53 -14.04 15.82
N GLY A 152 -3.34 -14.02 15.21
CA GLY A 152 -2.11 -13.58 15.85
C GLY A 152 -1.56 -12.26 15.29
N ILE A 153 -1.88 -11.93 14.03
CA ILE A 153 -1.50 -10.67 13.38
C ILE A 153 -2.59 -10.22 12.40
N VAL A 154 -2.87 -8.93 12.39
CA VAL A 154 -3.84 -8.27 11.50
C VAL A 154 -3.18 -7.10 10.78
N VAL A 155 -3.24 -7.12 9.47
CA VAL A 155 -2.86 -6.00 8.61
C VAL A 155 -4.13 -5.31 8.14
N ALA A 156 -4.24 -4.02 8.40
CA ALA A 156 -5.29 -3.16 7.86
C ALA A 156 -4.69 -2.28 6.76
N ASP A 157 -4.90 -2.67 5.50
CA ASP A 157 -4.41 -1.94 4.35
C ASP A 157 -5.32 -0.76 3.99
N GLU A 158 -4.74 0.29 3.42
CA GLU A 158 -5.43 1.55 3.12
C GLU A 158 -6.22 2.10 4.32
N PHE A 159 -5.62 2.06 5.51
CA PHE A 159 -6.27 2.36 6.79
C PHE A 159 -6.90 3.76 6.90
N HIS A 160 -6.43 4.74 6.12
CA HIS A 160 -7.09 6.05 5.98
C HIS A 160 -8.57 5.97 5.53
N LEU A 161 -8.99 4.85 4.93
CA LEU A 161 -10.40 4.59 4.62
C LEU A 161 -11.28 4.36 5.85
N LEU A 162 -10.70 4.38 7.06
CA LEU A 162 -11.46 4.49 8.31
C LEU A 162 -12.35 5.75 8.31
N HIS A 163 -11.94 6.81 7.61
CA HIS A 163 -12.72 8.04 7.45
C HIS A 163 -13.86 7.94 6.42
N ASP A 164 -13.93 6.84 5.65
CA ASP A 164 -14.99 6.65 4.67
C ASP A 164 -16.32 6.27 5.35
N ILE A 165 -17.37 7.04 5.11
CA ILE A 165 -18.69 6.87 5.76
C ILE A 165 -19.29 5.47 5.49
N SER A 166 -19.00 4.88 4.32
CA SER A 166 -19.60 3.60 3.92
C SER A 166 -18.87 2.38 4.47
N ARG A 167 -17.57 2.51 4.77
CA ARG A 167 -16.68 1.36 5.05
C ARG A 167 -15.96 1.46 6.38
N GLY A 168 -15.61 2.68 6.79
CA GLY A 168 -14.91 2.98 8.03
C GLY A 168 -15.54 2.32 9.26
N PRO A 169 -16.87 2.45 9.48
CA PRO A 169 -17.52 1.84 10.63
C PRO A 169 -17.34 0.32 10.71
N THR A 170 -17.31 -0.38 9.58
CA THR A 170 -17.10 -1.84 9.56
C THR A 170 -15.67 -2.18 9.97
N LEU A 171 -14.67 -1.48 9.42
CA LEU A 171 -13.27 -1.69 9.76
C LEU A 171 -13.00 -1.36 11.24
N GLU A 172 -13.54 -0.24 11.73
CA GLU A 172 -13.41 0.19 13.12
C GLU A 172 -13.94 -0.85 14.11
N VAL A 173 -15.16 -1.33 13.86
CA VAL A 173 -15.80 -2.36 14.69
C VAL A 173 -15.01 -3.67 14.64
N LEU A 174 -14.49 -4.07 13.48
CA LEU A 174 -13.69 -5.29 13.35
C LEU A 174 -12.41 -5.22 14.17
N LEU A 175 -11.64 -4.16 14.00
CA LEU A 175 -10.39 -3.98 14.75
C LEU A 175 -10.66 -3.90 16.26
N SER A 176 -11.72 -3.19 16.66
CA SER A 176 -12.14 -3.12 18.07
C SER A 176 -12.49 -4.49 18.65
N ARG A 177 -13.25 -5.30 17.90
CA ARG A 177 -13.62 -6.67 18.31
C ARG A 177 -12.40 -7.58 18.41
N ILE A 178 -11.48 -7.51 17.45
CA ILE A 178 -10.25 -8.31 17.47
C ILE A 178 -9.38 -7.91 18.66
N ARG A 179 -9.13 -6.61 18.88
CA ARG A 179 -8.35 -6.13 20.03
C ARG A 179 -8.95 -6.54 21.37
N HIS A 180 -10.27 -6.53 21.47
CA HIS A 180 -10.95 -6.95 22.69
C HIS A 180 -10.81 -8.46 22.93
N ALA A 181 -10.97 -9.29 21.89
CA ALA A 181 -10.92 -10.74 22.00
C ALA A 181 -9.50 -11.30 22.06
N ARG A 182 -8.55 -10.64 21.39
CA ARG A 182 -7.14 -11.02 21.18
C ARG A 182 -6.24 -9.80 21.44
N PRO A 183 -6.10 -9.34 22.70
CA PRO A 183 -5.29 -8.17 23.03
C PRO A 183 -3.80 -8.33 22.68
N GLU A 184 -3.32 -9.57 22.55
CA GLU A 184 -1.97 -9.92 22.12
C GLU A 184 -1.77 -9.98 20.60
N ALA A 185 -2.85 -9.92 19.81
CA ALA A 185 -2.74 -9.93 18.36
C ALA A 185 -2.10 -8.63 17.87
N GLN A 186 -1.05 -8.76 17.07
CA GLN A 186 -0.36 -7.63 16.48
C GLN A 186 -1.23 -6.93 15.43
N ILE A 187 -1.21 -5.60 15.39
CA ILE A 187 -1.88 -4.80 14.36
C ILE A 187 -0.85 -3.99 13.56
N ILE A 188 -0.91 -4.14 12.25
CA ILE A 188 -0.16 -3.31 11.30
C ILE A 188 -1.15 -2.52 10.46
N ALA A 189 -1.21 -1.20 10.64
CA ALA A 189 -2.03 -0.30 9.85
C ALA A 189 -1.19 0.36 8.76
N LEU A 190 -1.55 0.17 7.49
CA LEU A 190 -0.88 0.78 6.34
C LEU A 190 -1.76 1.89 5.78
N SER A 191 -1.27 3.12 5.81
CA SER A 191 -2.06 4.29 5.44
C SER A 191 -1.31 5.20 4.46
N ALA A 192 -2.07 5.91 3.63
CA ALA A 192 -1.59 7.15 3.03
C ALA A 192 -1.42 8.22 4.13
N THR A 193 -0.80 9.34 3.78
CA THR A 193 -0.64 10.49 4.65
C THR A 193 -2.00 10.99 5.15
N VAL A 194 -2.17 11.09 6.47
CA VAL A 194 -3.40 11.54 7.14
C VAL A 194 -3.07 12.58 8.19
N GLY A 195 -3.94 13.59 8.37
CA GLY A 195 -3.68 14.69 9.30
C GLY A 195 -3.81 14.32 10.78
N ASN A 196 -4.44 13.20 11.12
CA ASN A 196 -4.65 12.73 12.49
C ASN A 196 -3.96 11.39 12.78
N GLY A 197 -2.77 11.17 12.19
CA GLY A 197 -2.00 9.94 12.34
C GLY A 197 -1.66 9.59 13.80
N GLU A 198 -1.32 10.58 14.62
CA GLU A 198 -1.01 10.39 16.05
C GLU A 198 -2.20 9.85 16.85
N GLU A 199 -3.40 10.41 16.63
CA GLU A 199 -4.63 9.97 17.30
C GLU A 199 -5.00 8.54 16.91
N MET A 200 -4.86 8.22 15.62
CA MET A 200 -5.11 6.88 15.10
C MET A 200 -4.11 5.84 15.63
N ALA A 201 -2.83 6.19 15.67
CA ALA A 201 -1.80 5.32 16.21
C ALA A 201 -1.99 5.12 17.72
N ALA A 202 -2.33 6.18 18.46
CA ALA A 202 -2.68 6.09 19.87
C ALA A 202 -3.89 5.19 20.10
N TRP A 203 -4.94 5.32 19.27
CA TRP A 203 -6.09 4.41 19.34
C TRP A 203 -5.66 2.95 19.19
N LEU A 204 -4.75 2.63 18.26
CA LEU A 204 -4.27 1.27 17.99
C LEU A 204 -3.16 0.77 18.93
N ASP A 205 -2.72 1.58 19.91
CA ASP A 205 -1.50 1.33 20.70
C ASP A 205 -0.27 1.06 19.81
N ALA A 206 -0.19 1.73 18.66
CA ALA A 206 0.79 1.48 17.63
C ALA A 206 1.93 2.49 17.63
N ARG A 207 3.14 2.02 17.27
CA ARG A 207 4.24 2.91 16.89
C ARG A 207 3.88 3.57 15.55
N LEU A 208 3.73 4.89 15.55
CA LEU A 208 3.57 5.67 14.33
C LEU A 208 4.92 5.78 13.60
N ILE A 209 4.91 5.45 12.32
CA ILE A 209 5.98 5.67 11.35
C ILE A 209 5.43 6.61 10.29
N GLU A 210 5.79 7.89 10.38
CA GLU A 210 5.31 8.94 9.48
C GLU A 210 6.47 9.44 8.63
N SER A 211 6.29 9.47 7.32
CA SER A 211 7.32 9.94 6.41
C SER A 211 6.73 10.45 5.11
N ASP A 212 7.25 11.57 4.62
CA ASP A 212 6.95 12.10 3.27
C ASP A 212 7.88 11.51 2.19
N TRP A 213 8.74 10.56 2.56
CA TRP A 213 9.72 9.98 1.65
C TRP A 213 9.06 9.28 0.45
N ARG A 214 9.65 9.47 -0.73
CA ARG A 214 9.23 8.87 -2.00
C ARG A 214 10.44 8.33 -2.75
N PRO A 215 10.29 7.21 -3.49
CA PRO A 215 11.37 6.66 -4.31
C PRO A 215 11.63 7.48 -5.59
N VAL A 216 10.65 8.26 -6.03
CA VAL A 216 10.71 9.02 -7.29
C VAL A 216 10.37 10.48 -7.01
N GLN A 217 11.11 11.38 -7.65
CA GLN A 217 10.86 12.81 -7.61
C GLN A 217 9.48 13.15 -8.20
N LEU A 218 8.65 13.85 -7.42
CA LEU A 218 7.32 14.29 -7.79
C LEU A 218 7.28 15.82 -7.87
N HIS A 219 7.06 16.34 -9.08
CA HIS A 219 6.86 17.77 -9.31
C HIS A 219 5.37 18.05 -9.43
N SER A 220 4.82 18.78 -8.46
CA SER A 220 3.41 19.17 -8.43
C SER A 220 3.26 20.63 -8.82
N GLY A 221 2.42 20.90 -9.82
CA GLY A 221 2.25 22.23 -10.39
C GLY A 221 0.89 22.48 -11.00
N THR A 222 0.74 23.67 -11.55
CA THR A 222 -0.47 24.12 -12.25
C THR A 222 -0.15 24.47 -13.69
N LEU A 223 -1.05 24.11 -14.61
CA LEU A 223 -1.06 24.56 -16.00
C LEU A 223 -2.14 25.62 -16.19
N THR A 224 -1.75 26.88 -16.42
CA THR A 224 -2.68 27.98 -16.70
C THR A 224 -2.49 28.45 -18.13
N GLY A 225 -3.51 28.28 -18.98
CA GLY A 225 -3.31 28.45 -20.42
C GLY A 225 -2.38 27.36 -20.94
N LEU A 226 -1.15 27.73 -21.30
CA LEU A 226 -0.04 26.82 -21.61
C LEU A 226 1.17 27.04 -20.67
N ASP A 227 1.02 27.86 -19.64
CA ASP A 227 2.10 28.15 -18.68
C ASP A 227 2.08 27.12 -17.55
N VAL A 228 3.19 26.41 -17.40
CA VAL A 228 3.43 25.43 -16.34
C VAL A 228 4.21 26.11 -15.22
N ARG A 229 3.69 25.99 -13.99
CA ARG A 229 4.38 26.44 -12.77
C ARG A 229 4.37 25.32 -11.75
N ILE A 230 5.55 24.94 -11.24
CA ILE A 230 5.72 23.97 -10.16
C ILE A 230 5.68 24.71 -8.83
N HIS A 231 4.88 24.21 -7.89
CA HIS A 231 4.70 24.82 -6.56
C HIS A 231 5.13 23.91 -5.42
N ARG A 232 5.29 22.61 -5.69
CA ARG A 232 5.77 21.64 -4.72
C ARG A 232 6.63 20.58 -5.39
N ILE A 233 7.70 20.20 -4.72
CA ILE A 233 8.63 19.17 -5.16
C ILE A 233 8.82 18.23 -3.97
N ASP A 234 8.44 16.97 -4.14
CA ASP A 234 8.58 15.92 -3.11
C ASP A 234 9.45 14.81 -3.69
N GLY A 235 10.42 14.27 -2.95
CA GLY A 235 11.26 13.19 -3.48
C GLY A 235 12.56 13.00 -2.72
N PRO A 236 13.39 12.04 -3.16
CA PRO A 236 14.64 11.71 -2.47
C PRO A 236 15.72 12.78 -2.71
N GLU A 237 15.64 13.52 -3.81
CA GLU A 237 16.66 14.48 -4.21
C GLU A 237 16.26 15.92 -3.87
N LYS A 238 17.23 16.66 -3.33
CA LYS A 238 17.15 18.13 -3.26
C LYS A 238 17.52 18.68 -4.62
N VAL A 239 16.50 18.97 -5.42
CA VAL A 239 16.65 19.57 -6.76
C VAL A 239 16.39 21.07 -6.72
N ASP A 240 17.01 21.80 -7.64
CA ASP A 240 16.71 23.20 -7.86
C ASP A 240 15.26 23.38 -8.35
N TRP A 241 14.67 24.51 -8.01
CA TRP A 241 13.33 24.85 -8.46
C TRP A 241 13.33 25.06 -9.98
N PRO A 242 12.50 24.33 -10.74
CA PRO A 242 12.44 24.51 -12.18
C PRO A 242 11.82 25.86 -12.50
N GLU A 243 12.44 26.58 -13.44
CA GLU A 243 11.90 27.84 -13.94
C GLU A 243 10.51 27.63 -14.58
N PRO A 244 9.58 28.58 -14.40
CA PRO A 244 8.31 28.57 -15.13
C PRO A 244 8.55 28.46 -16.64
N ARG A 245 7.81 27.57 -17.30
CA ARG A 245 7.91 27.36 -18.75
C ARG A 245 6.54 27.35 -19.42
N THR A 246 6.51 27.69 -20.69
CA THR A 246 5.32 27.63 -21.53
C THR A 246 5.44 26.45 -22.48
N ILE A 247 4.43 25.57 -22.51
CA ILE A 247 4.39 24.43 -23.44
C ILE A 247 3.92 24.89 -24.83
N GLU A 248 4.38 24.21 -25.87
CA GLU A 248 3.96 24.51 -27.24
C GLU A 248 2.54 24.00 -27.54
N GLY A 249 1.83 24.73 -28.42
CA GLY A 249 0.54 24.28 -28.97
C GLY A 249 -0.59 25.29 -28.83
N ARG A 250 -1.83 24.82 -28.63
CA ARG A 250 -3.03 25.65 -28.69
C ARG A 250 -3.78 25.64 -27.37
N VAL A 251 -4.04 26.83 -26.82
CA VAL A 251 -4.83 27.02 -25.59
C VAL A 251 -6.24 26.42 -25.69
N THR A 252 -6.83 26.35 -26.90
CA THR A 252 -8.15 25.73 -27.12
C THR A 252 -8.12 24.20 -27.07
N LYS A 253 -6.94 23.57 -27.14
CA LYS A 253 -6.74 22.12 -27.12
C LYS A 253 -5.68 21.71 -26.09
N LYS A 254 -5.80 22.21 -24.87
CA LYS A 254 -4.81 22.05 -23.80
C LYS A 254 -4.33 20.60 -23.60
N LEU A 255 -5.24 19.63 -23.56
CA LEU A 255 -4.86 18.23 -23.36
C LEU A 255 -4.01 17.66 -24.50
N GLN A 256 -4.21 18.12 -25.74
CA GLN A 256 -3.33 17.73 -26.86
C GLN A 256 -1.94 18.33 -26.69
N SER A 257 -1.85 19.61 -26.30
CA SER A 257 -0.57 20.27 -26.04
C SER A 257 0.21 19.64 -24.89
N VAL A 258 -0.47 19.23 -23.81
CA VAL A 258 0.16 18.50 -22.70
C VAL A 258 0.62 17.11 -23.16
N LEU A 259 -0.19 16.42 -23.96
CA LEU A 259 0.20 15.12 -24.51
C LEU A 259 1.44 15.24 -25.40
N ASP A 260 1.47 16.22 -26.30
CA ASP A 260 2.61 16.47 -27.20
C ASP A 260 3.89 16.76 -26.40
N ASP A 261 3.82 17.65 -25.39
CA ASP A 261 4.93 17.96 -24.48
C ASP A 261 5.42 16.73 -23.69
N THR A 262 4.49 15.87 -23.27
CA THR A 262 4.80 14.63 -22.53
C THR A 262 5.46 13.59 -23.44
N VAL A 263 4.97 13.42 -24.67
CA VAL A 263 5.54 12.47 -25.64
C VAL A 263 6.90 12.95 -26.14
N ALA A 264 7.09 14.27 -26.32
CA ALA A 264 8.38 14.85 -26.70
C ALA A 264 9.48 14.54 -25.67
N THR A 265 9.11 14.33 -24.41
CA THR A 265 10.02 13.92 -23.33
C THR A 265 10.05 12.41 -23.10
N SER A 266 9.49 11.62 -24.03
CA SER A 266 9.35 10.14 -23.93
C SER A 266 8.57 9.67 -22.70
N GLY A 267 7.72 10.54 -22.14
CA GLY A 267 6.89 10.25 -20.98
C GLY A 267 5.57 9.57 -21.32
N GLN A 268 4.89 9.10 -20.28
CA GLN A 268 3.51 8.61 -20.34
C GLN A 268 2.58 9.56 -19.57
N ILE A 269 1.32 9.66 -20.01
CA ILE A 269 0.32 10.52 -19.37
C ILE A 269 -0.86 9.71 -18.85
N LEU A 270 -1.25 9.99 -17.62
CA LEU A 270 -2.50 9.53 -17.02
C LEU A 270 -3.40 10.74 -16.74
N ILE A 271 -4.62 10.72 -17.28
CA ILE A 271 -5.54 11.86 -17.20
C ILE A 271 -6.74 11.46 -16.34
N PHE A 272 -6.94 12.17 -15.22
CA PHE A 272 -8.13 12.05 -14.40
C PHE A 272 -9.21 13.03 -14.85
N VAL A 273 -10.42 12.52 -15.04
CA VAL A 273 -11.61 13.32 -15.40
C VAL A 273 -12.80 12.93 -14.54
N ASN A 274 -13.78 13.81 -14.46
CA ASN A 274 -14.91 13.72 -13.53
C ASN A 274 -15.99 12.66 -13.87
N SER A 275 -16.00 12.10 -15.08
CA SER A 275 -17.04 11.15 -15.50
C SER A 275 -16.53 10.13 -16.51
N ARG A 276 -17.21 8.97 -16.56
CA ARG A 276 -16.93 7.92 -17.54
C ARG A 276 -17.13 8.42 -18.98
N ALA A 277 -18.15 9.26 -19.22
CA ALA A 277 -18.41 9.85 -20.53
C ALA A 277 -17.29 10.80 -20.95
N SER A 278 -16.81 11.64 -20.03
CA SER A 278 -15.65 12.52 -20.25
C SER A 278 -14.40 11.68 -20.59
N ALA A 279 -14.15 10.60 -19.85
CA ALA A 279 -12.97 9.75 -20.07
C ALA A 279 -12.97 9.13 -21.46
N GLN A 280 -14.12 8.58 -21.88
CA GLN A 280 -14.27 8.00 -23.22
C GLN A 280 -14.13 9.06 -24.33
N LYS A 281 -14.68 10.26 -24.11
CA LYS A 281 -14.58 11.37 -25.06
C LYS A 281 -13.13 11.82 -25.24
N GLU A 282 -12.44 12.13 -24.14
CA GLU A 282 -11.05 12.59 -24.20
C GLU A 282 -10.12 11.52 -24.76
N ALA A 283 -10.30 10.24 -24.38
CA ALA A 283 -9.53 9.14 -24.96
C ALA A 283 -9.72 9.02 -26.48
N ARG A 284 -10.97 9.14 -26.99
CA ARG A 284 -11.24 9.13 -28.43
C ARG A 284 -10.58 10.31 -29.14
N GLU A 285 -10.72 11.52 -28.61
CA GLU A 285 -10.14 12.72 -29.23
C GLU A 285 -8.61 12.72 -29.22
N LEU A 286 -7.98 12.31 -28.11
CA LEU A 286 -6.52 12.17 -28.02
C LEU A 286 -6.01 11.05 -28.92
N SER A 287 -6.71 9.91 -29.03
CA SER A 287 -6.30 8.82 -29.92
C SER A 287 -6.25 9.24 -31.40
N LYS A 288 -7.17 10.10 -31.84
CA LYS A 288 -7.18 10.66 -33.21
C LYS A 288 -5.99 11.58 -33.44
N HIS A 289 -5.54 12.28 -32.41
CA HIS A 289 -4.38 13.18 -32.45
C HIS A 289 -3.08 12.37 -32.55
N VAL A 290 -2.89 11.39 -31.66
CA VAL A 290 -1.71 10.49 -31.67
C VAL A 290 -1.57 9.78 -33.02
N ARG A 291 -2.67 9.23 -33.57
CA ARG A 291 -2.64 8.54 -34.86
C ARG A 291 -2.27 9.41 -36.06
N LYS A 292 -2.34 10.73 -35.95
CA LYS A 292 -1.91 11.65 -37.02
C LYS A 292 -0.43 11.99 -36.95
N GLN A 293 0.22 11.70 -35.82
CA GLN A 293 1.64 11.97 -35.58
C GLN A 293 2.51 10.71 -35.74
N LEU A 294 1.89 9.52 -35.74
CA LEU A 294 2.49 8.25 -36.20
C LEU A 294 2.46 8.17 -37.73
#